data_AF-M2S2G9-F1
#
_entry.id   AF-M2S2G9-F1
#
_cell.length_a   1.000
_cell.length_b   1.000
_cell.length_c   1.000
_cell.angle_alpha   90.00
_cell.angle_beta   90.00
_cell.angle_gamma   90.00
#
_symmetry.space_group_name_H-M   'P 1'
#
loop_
_entity.id
_entity.type
_entity.pdbx_description
1 polymer ?
#
loop_
_entity_poly.entity_id
_entity_poly.type
_entity_poly.pdbx_seq_one_letter_code
_entity_poly.pdbx_strand_id
1 'polypeptide(L)'
;MNKEHIIIIIEDECGNKFGGYVNEKIDKVGNGYIKDSKSFVFSLESNGRIEGMKKFDTKEPEYAFYLFNQSCGYLFSFGNGHDICVYKEDYKTKSNCTPYSFEYEGISNALCGKKYFTPKRIIVIEMK
;
A
#
# COMPACT_ATOMS: atom_id res chain seq x y z
N MET A 1 -9.07 1.15 -13.12
CA MET A 1 -8.48 -0.05 -13.76
C MET A 1 -9.53 -1.07 -14.18
N ASN A 2 -10.74 -1.06 -13.59
CA ASN A 2 -11.80 -2.04 -13.85
C ASN A 2 -11.31 -3.49 -13.69
N LYS A 3 -10.38 -3.69 -12.74
CA LYS A 3 -9.76 -4.95 -12.33
C LYS A 3 -10.06 -5.19 -10.86
N GLU A 4 -10.04 -6.46 -10.45
CA GLU A 4 -10.27 -6.92 -9.09
C GLU A 4 -9.18 -7.93 -8.68
N HIS A 5 -9.13 -8.32 -7.41
CA HIS A 5 -8.11 -9.24 -6.88
C HIS A 5 -6.67 -8.81 -7.23
N ILE A 6 -6.37 -7.53 -6.98
CA ILE A 6 -5.08 -6.92 -7.31
C ILE A 6 -4.11 -7.02 -6.14
N ILE A 7 -2.91 -7.52 -6.40
CA ILE A 7 -1.75 -7.37 -5.51
C ILE A 7 -0.87 -6.26 -6.09
N ILE A 8 -0.49 -5.30 -5.24
CA ILE A 8 0.51 -4.29 -5.55
C ILE A 8 1.73 -4.55 -4.68
N ILE A 9 2.89 -4.78 -5.30
CA ILE A 9 4.18 -4.94 -4.63
C ILE A 9 5.05 -3.72 -4.93
N ILE A 10 5.64 -3.16 -3.89
CA ILE A 10 6.54 -2.02 -3.91
C ILE A 10 7.91 -2.52 -3.45
N GLU A 11 8.92 -2.32 -4.28
CA GLU A 11 10.33 -2.39 -3.88
C GLU A 11 10.84 -0.97 -3.69
N ASP A 12 11.42 -0.67 -2.52
CA ASP A 12 12.05 0.63 -2.26
C ASP A 12 13.58 0.61 -2.45
N GLU A 13 14.19 1.80 -2.45
CA GLU A 13 15.65 1.94 -2.58
C GLU A 13 16.46 1.40 -1.39
N CYS A 14 15.80 1.10 -0.27
CA CYS A 14 16.42 0.51 0.91
C CYS A 14 16.34 -1.03 0.94
N GLY A 15 15.84 -1.65 -0.13
CA GLY A 15 15.74 -3.10 -0.27
C GLY A 15 14.52 -3.71 0.41
N ASN A 16 13.55 -2.90 0.87
CA ASN A 16 12.31 -3.43 1.42
C ASN A 16 11.35 -3.81 0.28
N LYS A 17 10.60 -4.90 0.46
CA LYS A 17 9.50 -5.31 -0.41
C LYS A 17 8.24 -5.45 0.41
N PHE A 18 7.25 -4.64 0.11
CA PHE A 18 5.99 -4.57 0.84
C PHE A 18 4.86 -4.18 -0.11
N GLY A 19 3.63 -4.15 0.35
CA GLY A 19 2.52 -3.84 -0.53
C GLY A 19 1.16 -4.07 0.08
N GLY A 20 0.16 -4.17 -0.79
CA GLY A 20 -1.20 -4.45 -0.37
C GLY A 20 -1.98 -5.23 -1.41
N TYR A 21 -3.02 -5.90 -0.92
CA TYR A 21 -4.01 -6.62 -1.70
C TYR A 21 -5.34 -5.88 -1.65
N VAL A 22 -5.98 -5.78 -2.82
CA VAL A 22 -7.33 -5.26 -3.01
C VAL A 22 -8.15 -6.39 -3.60
N ASN A 23 -9.09 -6.92 -2.83
CA ASN A 23 -10.06 -7.91 -3.28
C ASN A 23 -11.08 -7.29 -4.23
N GLU A 24 -11.62 -6.14 -3.82
CA GLU A 24 -12.71 -5.49 -4.55
C GLU A 24 -12.25 -4.86 -5.87
N LYS A 25 -13.22 -4.58 -6.72
CA LYS A 25 -12.99 -3.99 -8.03
C LYS A 25 -12.54 -2.53 -7.95
N ILE A 26 -11.49 -2.18 -8.68
CA ILE A 26 -10.93 -0.82 -8.78
C ILE A 26 -11.60 -0.05 -9.93
N ASP A 27 -12.82 0.44 -9.67
CA ASP A 27 -13.67 1.19 -10.60
C ASP A 27 -13.83 2.69 -10.25
N LYS A 28 -13.41 3.12 -9.06
CA LYS A 28 -13.41 4.53 -8.63
C LYS A 28 -12.03 5.14 -8.76
N VAL A 29 -11.85 6.07 -9.71
CA VAL A 29 -10.62 6.85 -9.86
C VAL A 29 -10.86 8.28 -9.40
N GLY A 30 -10.14 8.71 -8.37
CA GLY A 30 -10.27 10.06 -7.81
C GLY A 30 -11.62 10.37 -7.17
N ASN A 31 -12.44 9.35 -6.88
CA ASN A 31 -13.80 9.50 -6.39
C ASN A 31 -14.06 8.64 -5.14
N GLY A 32 -13.22 8.84 -4.12
CA GLY A 32 -13.36 8.18 -2.83
C GLY A 32 -12.60 6.86 -2.72
N TYR A 33 -12.56 6.35 -1.50
CA TYR A 33 -11.97 5.04 -1.18
C TYR A 33 -12.85 3.90 -1.68
N ILE A 34 -12.19 2.81 -2.04
CA ILE A 34 -12.80 1.50 -2.22
C ILE A 34 -12.92 0.88 -0.83
N LYS A 35 -14.14 0.49 -0.47
CA LYS A 35 -14.40 -0.28 0.74
C LYS A 35 -14.09 -1.74 0.48
N ASP A 36 -13.24 -2.35 1.28
CA ASP A 36 -12.84 -3.75 1.11
C ASP A 36 -12.43 -4.40 2.44
N SER A 37 -13.29 -5.27 2.97
CA SER A 37 -13.05 -6.00 4.23
C SER A 37 -12.10 -7.20 4.09
N LYS A 38 -11.69 -7.55 2.87
CA LYS A 38 -10.70 -8.60 2.59
C LYS A 38 -9.35 -8.00 2.19
N SER A 39 -9.23 -6.68 2.17
CA SER A 39 -7.95 -6.01 1.94
C SER A 39 -6.97 -6.28 3.08
N PHE A 40 -5.69 -6.34 2.73
CA PHE A 40 -4.60 -6.45 3.69
C PHE A 40 -3.35 -5.79 3.12
N VAL A 41 -2.47 -5.32 3.99
CA VAL A 41 -1.10 -4.93 3.62
C VAL A 41 -0.12 -6.00 4.09
N PHE A 42 1.07 -6.03 3.50
CA PHE A 42 2.04 -7.07 3.79
C PHE A 42 3.48 -6.56 3.66
N SER A 43 4.38 -7.25 4.35
CA SER A 43 5.84 -7.12 4.24
C SER A 43 6.41 -8.46 3.78
N LEU A 44 7.08 -8.47 2.62
CA LEU A 44 7.73 -9.66 2.05
C LEU A 44 9.22 -9.71 2.44
N GLU A 45 9.87 -8.55 2.41
CA GLU A 45 11.29 -8.39 2.75
C GLU A 45 11.47 -7.08 3.51
N SER A 46 12.01 -7.16 4.72
CA SER A 46 12.07 -6.04 5.67
C SER A 46 13.51 -5.67 6.05
N ASN A 47 14.49 -6.07 5.22
CA ASN A 47 15.91 -5.91 5.50
C ASN A 47 16.29 -6.40 6.93
N GLY A 48 15.77 -7.57 7.31
CA GLY A 48 16.03 -8.22 8.60
C GLY A 48 15.23 -7.72 9.80
N ARG A 49 14.33 -6.72 9.65
CA ARG A 49 13.55 -6.18 10.78
C ARG A 49 12.43 -7.11 11.26
N ILE A 50 11.83 -7.86 10.35
CA ILE A 50 10.74 -8.81 10.58
C ILE A 50 11.20 -10.16 10.07
N GLU A 51 11.04 -11.20 10.89
CA GLU A 51 11.31 -12.57 10.50
C GLU A 51 10.24 -13.07 9.51
N GLY A 52 10.68 -13.51 8.34
CA GLY A 52 9.80 -14.01 7.29
C GLY A 52 8.86 -12.96 6.69
N MET A 53 7.81 -13.45 6.02
CA MET A 53 6.76 -12.62 5.45
C MET A 53 5.65 -12.39 6.48
N LYS A 54 5.10 -11.18 6.52
CA LYS A 54 4.03 -10.82 7.45
C LYS A 54 2.87 -10.17 6.70
N LYS A 55 1.65 -10.57 7.08
CA LYS A 55 0.39 -10.04 6.58
C LYS A 55 -0.28 -9.24 7.71
N PHE A 56 -0.91 -8.12 7.37
CA PHE A 56 -1.58 -7.20 8.27
C PHE A 56 -3.02 -6.98 7.77
N ASP A 57 -4.00 -7.49 8.51
CA ASP A 57 -5.41 -7.42 8.15
C ASP A 57 -5.99 -6.02 8.34
N THR A 58 -7.00 -5.68 7.53
CA THR A 58 -7.71 -4.40 7.65
C THR A 58 -8.57 -4.35 8.91
N LYS A 59 -8.63 -3.17 9.55
CA LYS A 59 -9.58 -2.86 10.62
C LYS A 59 -10.54 -1.72 10.27
N GLU A 60 -10.20 -0.90 9.27
CA GLU A 60 -11.06 0.17 8.73
C GLU A 60 -11.33 -0.09 7.23
N PRO A 61 -12.24 -1.02 6.92
CA PRO A 61 -12.44 -1.50 5.56
C PRO A 61 -12.91 -0.40 4.59
N GLU A 62 -13.58 0.66 5.07
CA GLU A 62 -14.00 1.83 4.29
C GLU A 62 -12.85 2.63 3.67
N TYR A 63 -11.62 2.47 4.19
CA TYR A 63 -10.44 3.19 3.73
C TYR A 63 -9.39 2.26 3.09
N ALA A 64 -9.80 1.08 2.64
CA ALA A 64 -8.89 0.04 2.18
C ALA A 64 -7.95 0.50 1.06
N PHE A 65 -8.47 1.10 -0.02
CA PHE A 65 -7.67 1.52 -1.16
C PHE A 65 -8.21 2.78 -1.84
N TYR A 66 -7.32 3.63 -2.35
CA TYR A 66 -7.67 4.79 -3.15
C TYR A 66 -6.76 4.89 -4.37
N LEU A 67 -7.35 5.00 -5.56
CA LEU A 67 -6.63 5.31 -6.79
C LEU A 67 -6.86 6.78 -7.15
N PHE A 68 -5.80 7.59 -7.15
CA PHE A 68 -5.92 9.03 -7.41
C PHE A 68 -6.08 9.32 -8.90
N ASN A 69 -6.71 10.45 -9.21
CA ASN A 69 -6.84 10.93 -10.58
C ASN A 69 -5.50 11.43 -11.15
N GLN A 70 -5.47 11.66 -12.46
CA GLN A 70 -4.23 12.03 -13.17
C GLN A 70 -3.67 13.39 -12.76
N SER A 71 -4.50 14.36 -12.37
CA SER A 71 -4.05 15.69 -11.93
C SER A 71 -3.47 15.72 -10.51
N CYS A 72 -3.67 14.68 -9.71
CA CYS A 72 -3.19 14.63 -8.33
C CYS A 72 -1.70 14.27 -8.25
N GLY A 73 -0.93 14.80 -7.30
CA GLY A 73 0.47 14.39 -7.09
C GLY A 73 0.64 12.97 -6.53
N TYR A 74 -0.43 12.41 -5.95
CA TYR A 74 -0.49 11.05 -5.44
C TYR A 74 -0.83 10.06 -6.55
N LEU A 75 -0.32 8.84 -6.44
CA LEU A 75 -0.61 7.73 -7.36
C LEU A 75 -1.72 6.84 -6.80
N PHE A 76 -1.48 6.18 -5.67
CA PHE A 76 -2.47 5.39 -4.94
C PHE A 76 -2.14 5.39 -3.44
N SER A 77 -3.12 4.99 -2.64
CA SER A 77 -2.90 4.71 -1.22
C SER A 77 -3.66 3.48 -0.73
N PHE A 78 -3.11 2.87 0.31
CA PHE A 78 -3.81 1.96 1.20
C PHE A 78 -4.04 2.65 2.53
N GLY A 79 -5.19 2.39 3.16
CA GLY A 79 -5.44 2.76 4.55
C GLY A 79 -5.44 4.27 4.81
N ASN A 80 -6.53 4.92 4.44
CA ASN A 80 -6.81 6.35 4.62
C ASN A 80 -5.65 7.29 4.23
N GLY A 81 -4.78 6.87 3.30
CA GLY A 81 -3.63 7.68 2.88
C GLY A 81 -2.44 7.67 3.82
N HIS A 82 -2.46 6.81 4.84
CA HIS A 82 -1.42 6.72 5.88
C HIS A 82 -0.59 5.45 5.74
N ASP A 83 -1.22 4.27 5.67
CA ASP A 83 -0.52 2.99 5.77
C ASP A 83 0.49 2.78 4.66
N ILE A 84 0.06 3.02 3.42
CA ILE A 84 0.94 3.14 2.25
C ILE A 84 0.41 4.30 1.41
N CYS A 85 1.22 5.31 1.19
CA CYS A 85 0.92 6.42 0.30
C CYS A 85 2.03 6.56 -0.73
N VAL A 86 1.70 6.33 -2.01
CA VAL A 86 2.67 6.40 -3.11
C VAL A 86 2.42 7.66 -3.91
N TYR A 87 3.48 8.45 -4.08
CA TYR A 87 3.46 9.63 -4.94
C TYR A 87 3.88 9.29 -6.37
N LYS A 88 3.47 10.13 -7.32
CA LYS A 88 3.94 10.06 -8.70
C LYS A 88 5.41 10.47 -8.80
N GLU A 89 6.03 10.16 -9.94
CA GLU A 89 7.48 10.27 -10.18
C GLU A 89 8.09 11.58 -9.67
N ASP A 90 7.50 12.72 -10.03
CA ASP A 90 7.99 14.07 -9.65
C ASP A 90 8.07 14.29 -8.12
N TYR A 91 7.33 13.50 -7.34
CA TYR A 91 7.23 13.61 -5.89
C TYR A 91 7.52 12.29 -5.16
N LYS A 92 8.07 11.28 -5.85
CA LYS A 92 8.14 9.91 -5.35
C LYS A 92 8.90 9.76 -4.02
N THR A 93 9.84 10.65 -3.73
CA THR A 93 10.60 10.71 -2.47
C THR A 93 9.76 11.08 -1.24
N LYS A 94 8.53 11.57 -1.46
CA LYS A 94 7.55 11.88 -0.40
C LYS A 94 6.61 10.72 -0.08
N SER A 95 6.74 9.59 -0.80
CA SER A 95 5.98 8.38 -0.48
C SER A 95 6.26 7.95 0.95
N ASN A 96 5.24 7.45 1.64
CA ASN A 96 5.32 7.23 3.07
C ASN A 96 4.48 6.05 3.55
N CYS A 97 4.90 5.49 4.68
CA CYS A 97 4.15 4.49 5.43
C CYS A 97 3.99 5.00 6.86
N THR A 98 2.75 5.07 7.33
CA THR A 98 2.36 5.44 8.69
C THR A 98 1.23 4.51 9.11
N PRO A 99 1.45 3.56 10.04
CA PRO A 99 0.42 2.65 10.52
C PRO A 99 -0.85 3.39 10.97
N TYR A 100 -2.02 3.02 10.42
CA TYR A 100 -3.30 3.62 10.80
C TYR A 100 -4.47 2.63 10.70
N SER A 101 -4.77 2.15 9.49
CA SER A 101 -6.04 1.47 9.11
C SER A 101 -5.94 -0.06 9.10
N PHE A 102 -4.74 -0.60 9.29
CA PHE A 102 -4.45 -2.04 9.37
C PHE A 102 -3.89 -2.39 10.76
N GLU A 103 -3.99 -3.66 11.12
CA GLU A 103 -3.46 -4.19 12.39
C GLU A 103 -2.01 -4.62 12.23
N TYR A 104 -1.10 -3.99 12.98
CA TYR A 104 0.35 -4.23 12.90
C TYR A 104 0.91 -5.01 14.09
N GLU A 105 0.07 -5.45 15.03
CA GLU A 105 0.46 -6.22 16.21
C GLU A 105 1.55 -5.51 17.05
N GLY A 106 1.51 -4.16 17.08
CA GLY A 106 2.51 -3.33 17.76
C GLY A 106 3.86 -3.18 17.02
N ILE A 107 4.02 -3.76 15.83
CA ILE A 107 5.26 -3.66 15.04
C ILE A 107 5.39 -2.27 14.43
N SER A 108 6.34 -1.49 14.93
CA SER A 108 6.65 -0.17 14.36
C SER A 108 7.35 -0.28 13.01
N ASN A 109 7.00 0.62 12.07
CA ASN A 109 7.60 0.72 10.74
C ASN A 109 7.65 -0.60 9.96
N ALA A 110 6.60 -1.42 10.08
CA ALA A 110 6.59 -2.80 9.58
C ALA A 110 6.77 -2.96 8.06
N LEU A 111 6.42 -1.92 7.30
CA LEU A 111 6.51 -1.89 5.85
C LEU A 111 7.88 -1.37 5.41
N CYS A 112 8.03 -0.08 5.11
CA CYS A 112 9.26 0.49 4.59
C CYS A 112 10.35 0.83 5.65
N GLY A 113 10.16 0.44 6.92
CA GLY A 113 11.19 0.57 7.96
C GLY A 113 11.39 1.97 8.54
N LYS A 114 10.75 2.99 7.97
CA LYS A 114 10.73 4.37 8.46
C LYS A 114 9.48 5.09 7.94
N LYS A 115 9.37 6.39 8.16
CA LYS A 115 8.20 7.16 7.68
C LYS A 115 8.16 7.30 6.16
N TYR A 116 9.26 7.63 5.52
CA TYR A 116 9.32 7.93 4.08
C TYR A 116 10.07 6.86 3.30
N PHE A 117 9.70 6.62 2.06
CA PHE A 117 10.42 5.72 1.16
C PHE A 117 10.43 6.29 -0.26
N THR A 118 11.41 5.84 -1.04
CA THR A 118 11.47 6.11 -2.48
C THR A 118 11.16 4.79 -3.20
N PRO A 119 10.03 4.69 -3.92
CA PRO A 119 9.77 3.51 -4.74
C PRO A 119 10.85 3.37 -5.83
N LYS A 120 11.47 2.20 -5.89
CA LYS A 120 12.38 1.78 -6.97
C LYS A 120 11.61 1.03 -8.06
N ARG A 121 10.66 0.18 -7.66
CA ARG A 121 9.82 -0.59 -8.58
C ARG A 121 8.42 -0.79 -7.98
N ILE A 122 7.41 -0.72 -8.84
CA ILE A 122 6.03 -1.08 -8.51
C ILE A 122 5.61 -2.20 -9.46
N ILE A 123 5.09 -3.29 -8.91
CA ILE A 123 4.59 -4.45 -9.64
C ILE A 123 3.12 -4.60 -9.30
N VAL A 124 2.28 -4.77 -10.31
CA VAL A 124 0.84 -4.95 -10.16
C VAL A 124 0.48 -6.30 -10.76
N ILE A 125 -0.18 -7.15 -9.97
CA ILE A 125 -0.56 -8.51 -10.34
C ILE A 125 -2.07 -8.63 -10.17
N GLU A 126 -2.76 -9.13 -11.19
CA GLU A 126 -4.16 -9.52 -11.13
C GLU A 126 -4.23 -11.03 -10.87
N MET A 127 -4.83 -11.40 -9.74
CA MET A 127 -5.02 -12.80 -9.35
C MET A 127 -6.26 -13.35 -10.07
N LYS A 128 -6.21 -14.63 -10.46
CA LYS A 128 -7.33 -15.35 -11.08
C LYS A 128 -7.98 -16.31 -10.11
#